data_AF-A0A9D1XVF5-F1
#
_entry.id   AF-A0A9D1XVF5-F1
#
_cell.length_a   1.000
_cell.length_b   1.000
_cell.length_c   1.000
_cell.angle_alpha   90.00
_cell.angle_beta   90.00
_cell.angle_gamma   90.00
#
_symmetry.space_group_name_H-M   'P 1'
#
loop_
_entity.id
_entity.type
_entity.pdbx_description
1 polymer ?
#
loop_
_entity_poly.entity_id
_entity_poly.type
_entity_poly.pdbx_seq_one_letter_code
_entity_poly.pdbx_strand_id
1 'polypeptide(L)'
;MFDLDKYSTLTNKFYNLFFGDGGFIATDGDASKKIFGEGRAMFTYESLNAAVKNYSMTDLIYGILPMPKYDESQTEYYAGCTDRPCVVPITASGHLEETGLIIEALSAEGYRKVFPAYFEQALKVRYADQTEDADMIDIINQNVILSFTYMYGNYASPYNKMFETLFNASTPSTDVASYAASIEAAQQKRVAEIMEVYADLKER
;
A
#
# COMPACT_ATOMS: atom_id res chain seq x y z
N MET A 1 -12.64 -12.37 8.32
CA MET A 1 -13.83 -12.61 7.48
C MET A 1 -13.90 -11.50 6.45
N PHE A 2 -14.15 -11.83 5.19
CA PHE A 2 -14.25 -10.83 4.12
C PHE A 2 -15.57 -10.08 4.28
N ASP A 3 -15.52 -8.80 4.63
CA ASP A 3 -16.70 -7.95 4.86
C ASP A 3 -17.32 -7.53 3.52
N LEU A 4 -18.25 -8.36 3.03
CA LEU A 4 -18.81 -8.21 1.69
C LEU A 4 -19.45 -6.83 1.48
N ASP A 5 -20.14 -6.29 2.48
CA ASP A 5 -20.83 -5.00 2.37
C ASP A 5 -19.83 -3.84 2.28
N LYS A 6 -18.80 -3.87 3.13
CA LYS A 6 -17.73 -2.86 3.10
C LYS A 6 -16.94 -2.91 1.80
N TYR A 7 -16.58 -4.09 1.32
CA TYR A 7 -15.86 -4.25 0.06
C TYR A 7 -16.71 -3.89 -1.15
N SER A 8 -18.00 -4.20 -1.15
CA SER A 8 -18.94 -3.77 -2.20
C SER A 8 -19.05 -2.25 -2.25
N THR A 9 -19.14 -1.60 -1.09
CA THR A 9 -19.19 -0.14 -0.99
C THR A 9 -17.90 0.51 -1.51
N LEU A 10 -16.73 0.02 -1.09
CA LEU A 10 -15.44 0.52 -1.56
C LEU A 10 -15.27 0.31 -3.07
N THR A 11 -15.62 -0.88 -3.58
CA THR A 11 -15.50 -1.21 -5.00
C THR A 11 -16.38 -0.29 -5.84
N ASN A 12 -17.61 -0.02 -5.44
CA ASN A 12 -18.47 0.94 -6.15
C ASN A 12 -17.90 2.37 -6.11
N LYS A 13 -17.37 2.83 -4.97
CA LYS A 13 -16.72 4.16 -4.87
C LYS A 13 -15.53 4.28 -5.82
N PHE A 14 -14.63 3.29 -5.83
CA PHE A 14 -13.47 3.30 -6.73
C PHE A 14 -13.85 3.12 -8.19
N TYR A 15 -14.84 2.27 -8.49
CA TYR A 15 -15.35 2.13 -9.84
C TYR A 15 -15.84 3.47 -10.38
N ASN A 16 -16.65 4.19 -9.61
CA ASN A 16 -17.12 5.53 -10.00
C ASN A 16 -15.97 6.54 -10.13
N LEU A 17 -14.95 6.47 -9.26
CA LEU A 17 -13.77 7.32 -9.34
C LEU A 17 -12.95 7.07 -10.61
N PHE A 18 -12.83 5.82 -11.04
CA PHE A 18 -11.93 5.42 -12.12
C PHE A 18 -12.61 5.32 -13.49
N PHE A 19 -13.89 4.97 -13.54
CA PHE A 19 -14.66 4.76 -14.78
C PHE A 19 -15.79 5.78 -14.95
N GLY A 20 -16.02 6.65 -13.98
CA GLY A 20 -16.94 7.78 -14.12
C GLY A 20 -16.30 8.97 -14.84
N ASP A 21 -17.05 10.07 -14.93
CA ASP A 21 -16.61 11.28 -15.64
C ASP A 21 -15.34 11.87 -15.01
N GLY A 22 -14.27 11.97 -15.82
CA GLY A 22 -12.98 12.54 -15.40
C GLY A 22 -12.03 11.57 -14.71
N GLY A 23 -12.47 10.33 -14.46
CA GLY A 23 -11.64 9.24 -13.94
C GLY A 23 -10.91 8.47 -15.02
N PHE A 24 -9.73 7.94 -14.70
CA PHE A 24 -9.11 6.89 -15.51
C PHE A 24 -8.09 6.08 -14.68
N ILE A 25 -7.81 4.86 -15.13
CA ILE A 25 -6.69 4.04 -14.67
C ILE A 25 -5.59 4.15 -15.72
N ALA A 26 -4.41 4.64 -15.34
CA ALA A 26 -3.28 4.72 -16.25
C ALA A 26 -2.77 3.31 -16.63
N THR A 27 -2.23 3.18 -17.84
CA THR A 27 -1.68 1.90 -18.35
C THR A 27 -0.46 1.41 -17.56
N ASP A 28 0.25 2.33 -16.93
CA ASP A 28 1.36 2.08 -16.02
C ASP A 28 1.56 3.28 -15.07
N GLY A 29 2.42 3.09 -14.07
CA GLY A 29 2.71 4.11 -13.06
C GLY A 29 3.58 5.27 -13.55
N ASP A 30 4.20 5.21 -14.72
CA ASP A 30 4.95 6.35 -15.27
C ASP A 30 4.00 7.31 -15.99
N ALA A 31 3.00 6.75 -16.68
CA ALA A 31 1.94 7.51 -17.32
C ALA A 31 1.12 8.34 -16.31
N SER A 32 0.71 7.76 -15.16
CA SER A 32 -0.03 8.50 -14.12
C SER A 32 0.78 9.68 -13.58
N LYS A 33 2.06 9.44 -13.24
CA LYS A 33 2.96 10.47 -12.70
C LYS A 33 3.20 11.59 -13.71
N LYS A 34 3.36 11.26 -14.99
CA LYS A 34 3.52 12.25 -16.05
C LYS A 34 2.27 13.11 -16.22
N ILE A 35 1.08 12.51 -16.27
CA ILE A 35 -0.18 13.24 -16.43
C ILE A 35 -0.38 14.23 -15.28
N PHE A 36 -0.14 13.80 -14.03
CA PHE A 36 -0.23 14.68 -12.87
C PHE A 36 0.87 15.76 -12.88
N GLY A 37 2.13 15.39 -13.14
CA GLY A 37 3.28 16.30 -13.20
C GLY A 37 3.16 17.40 -14.25
N GLU A 38 2.39 17.16 -15.33
CA GLU A 38 2.07 18.14 -16.37
C GLU A 38 0.82 18.99 -16.05
N GLY A 39 0.24 18.85 -14.86
CA GLY A 39 -0.97 19.58 -14.45
C GLY A 39 -2.25 19.15 -15.16
N ARG A 40 -2.27 17.94 -15.74
CA ARG A 40 -3.42 17.41 -16.51
C ARG A 40 -4.38 16.57 -15.67
N ALA A 41 -4.10 16.38 -14.38
CA ALA A 41 -4.98 15.73 -13.43
C ALA A 41 -5.02 16.52 -12.11
N MET A 42 -6.21 16.61 -11.50
CA MET A 42 -6.38 17.28 -10.20
C MET A 42 -5.87 16.45 -9.03
N PHE A 43 -5.94 15.11 -9.14
CA PHE A 43 -5.51 14.18 -8.11
C PHE A 43 -4.72 13.03 -8.75
N THR A 44 -3.81 12.47 -7.97
CA THR A 44 -3.12 11.21 -8.29
C THR A 44 -2.96 10.40 -7.01
N TYR A 45 -2.96 9.08 -7.14
CA TYR A 45 -2.64 8.17 -6.04
C TYR A 45 -1.22 7.64 -6.23
N GLU A 46 -0.33 7.96 -5.30
CA GLU A 46 1.08 7.61 -5.37
C GLU A 46 1.70 7.38 -3.99
N SER A 47 2.86 6.73 -3.97
CA SER A 47 3.71 6.67 -2.78
C SER A 47 4.36 8.04 -2.51
N LEU A 48 4.69 8.35 -1.24
CA LEU A 48 5.38 9.60 -0.86
C LEU A 48 6.72 9.81 -1.61
N ASN A 49 7.36 8.73 -2.06
CA ASN A 49 8.59 8.82 -2.86
C ASN A 49 8.37 9.47 -4.25
N ALA A 50 7.13 9.56 -4.75
CA ALA A 50 6.83 10.28 -5.99
C ALA A 50 7.05 11.79 -5.87
N ALA A 51 6.81 12.38 -4.69
CA ALA A 51 7.16 13.77 -4.41
C ALA A 51 8.66 14.02 -4.66
N VAL A 52 9.50 13.11 -4.15
CA VAL A 52 10.96 13.16 -4.29
C VAL A 52 11.40 12.92 -5.74
N LYS A 53 10.93 11.84 -6.36
CA LYS A 53 11.51 11.34 -7.62
C LYS A 53 10.84 11.84 -8.88
N ASN A 54 9.65 12.41 -8.78
CA ASN A 54 8.84 12.72 -9.96
C ASN A 54 8.39 14.18 -9.95
N TYR A 55 7.77 14.64 -8.86
CA TYR A 55 7.17 15.97 -8.83
C TYR A 55 8.16 17.08 -8.49
N SER A 56 9.22 16.79 -7.73
CA SER A 56 10.29 17.77 -7.46
C SER A 56 11.06 18.24 -8.69
N MET A 57 10.89 17.56 -9.83
CA MET A 57 11.53 17.91 -11.11
C MET A 57 10.58 18.62 -12.08
N THR A 58 9.37 18.96 -11.65
CA THR A 58 8.37 19.68 -12.45
C THR A 58 8.07 21.05 -11.83
N ASP A 59 7.43 21.93 -12.60
CA ASP A 59 6.93 23.23 -12.11
C ASP A 59 5.54 23.10 -11.46
N LEU A 60 5.10 21.88 -11.15
CA LEU A 60 3.80 21.62 -10.56
C LEU A 60 3.82 22.08 -9.09
N ILE A 61 2.83 22.90 -8.72
CA ILE A 61 2.52 23.18 -7.31
C ILE A 61 1.46 22.17 -6.88
N TYR A 62 1.77 21.35 -5.88
CA TYR A 62 0.85 20.31 -5.40
C TYR A 62 0.79 20.29 -3.87
N GLY A 63 -0.15 19.51 -3.35
CA GLY A 63 -0.24 19.21 -1.92
C GLY A 63 -0.29 17.71 -1.69
N ILE A 64 0.04 17.29 -0.47
CA ILE A 64 0.00 15.88 -0.04
C ILE A 64 -1.18 15.70 0.90
N LEU A 65 -2.02 14.68 0.64
CA LEU A 65 -3.18 14.37 1.47
C LEU A 65 -3.13 12.90 1.93
N PRO A 66 -3.62 12.59 3.15
CA PRO A 66 -3.84 11.22 3.56
C PRO A 66 -4.95 10.57 2.71
N MET A 67 -4.93 9.24 2.66
CA MET A 67 -6.06 8.51 2.08
C MET A 67 -7.36 8.85 2.81
N PRO A 68 -8.47 9.06 2.10
CA PRO A 68 -9.73 9.39 2.73
C PRO A 68 -10.16 8.26 3.68
N LYS A 69 -10.77 8.65 4.78
CA LYS A 69 -11.46 7.71 5.68
C LYS A 69 -12.56 6.98 4.93
N TYR A 70 -12.87 5.76 5.37
CA TYR A 70 -13.95 4.97 4.77
C TYR A 70 -15.31 5.69 4.88
N ASP A 71 -15.60 6.20 6.08
CA ASP A 71 -16.75 7.01 6.44
C ASP A 71 -16.43 7.89 7.67
N GLU A 72 -17.41 8.66 8.14
CA GLU A 72 -17.27 9.56 9.29
C GLU A 72 -17.08 8.83 10.64
N SER A 73 -17.41 7.53 10.72
CA SER A 73 -17.24 6.74 11.94
C SER A 73 -15.80 6.29 12.16
N GLN A 74 -14.97 6.30 11.12
CA GLN A 74 -13.55 5.98 11.22
C GLN A 74 -12.78 7.12 11.92
N THR A 75 -12.24 6.85 13.10
CA THR A 75 -11.53 7.86 13.91
C THR A 75 -10.16 8.22 13.34
N GLU A 76 -9.41 7.23 12.90
CA GLU A 76 -8.03 7.37 12.41
C GLU A 76 -7.94 7.41 10.88
N TYR A 77 -6.87 8.01 10.36
CA TYR A 77 -6.44 7.80 8.98
C TYR A 77 -5.57 6.56 8.89
N TYR A 78 -5.56 5.89 7.74
CA TYR A 78 -4.70 4.73 7.53
C TYR A 78 -3.95 4.87 6.22
N ALA A 79 -2.64 4.60 6.26
CA ALA A 79 -1.79 4.55 5.08
C ALA A 79 -1.31 3.12 4.86
N GLY A 80 -1.37 2.65 3.61
CA GLY A 80 -0.80 1.37 3.24
C GLY A 80 0.72 1.44 3.15
N CYS A 81 1.41 0.47 3.72
CA CYS A 81 2.83 0.23 3.47
C CYS A 81 3.01 -0.81 2.36
N THR A 82 3.93 -0.56 1.43
CA THR A 82 4.40 -1.58 0.48
C THR A 82 5.65 -2.25 1.03
N ASP A 83 5.81 -3.55 0.81
CA ASP A 83 6.89 -4.32 1.40
C ASP A 83 8.14 -4.34 0.51
N ARG A 84 9.30 -4.31 1.17
CA ARG A 84 10.53 -4.94 0.70
C ARG A 84 11.07 -5.76 1.86
N PRO A 85 10.47 -6.94 2.13
CA PRO A 85 10.81 -7.70 3.31
C PRO A 85 12.26 -8.13 3.23
N CYS A 86 12.99 -8.02 4.34
CA CYS A 86 14.28 -8.68 4.47
C CYS A 86 14.01 -10.17 4.71
N VAL A 87 14.40 -11.01 3.76
CA VAL A 87 14.19 -12.46 3.85
C VAL A 87 15.49 -13.17 4.18
N VAL A 88 15.43 -14.10 5.13
CA VAL A 88 16.56 -14.95 5.51
C VAL A 88 16.40 -16.32 4.86
N PRO A 89 17.34 -16.77 4.02
CA PRO A 89 17.28 -18.10 3.43
C PRO A 89 17.29 -19.19 4.51
N ILE A 90 16.49 -20.24 4.35
CA ILE A 90 16.46 -21.40 5.27
C ILE A 90 17.82 -22.10 5.39
N THR A 91 18.68 -21.94 4.38
CA THR A 91 20.05 -22.48 4.34
C THR A 91 21.03 -21.72 5.26
N ALA A 92 20.64 -20.56 5.80
CA ALA A 92 21.44 -19.79 6.75
C ALA A 92 21.26 -20.28 8.21
N SER A 93 20.74 -21.49 8.43
CA SER A 93 20.40 -22.04 9.75
C SER A 93 21.56 -22.09 10.76
N GLY A 94 22.80 -22.12 10.28
CA GLY A 94 24.01 -22.08 11.12
C GLY A 94 24.41 -20.68 11.61
N HIS A 95 23.73 -19.62 11.15
CA HIS A 95 24.10 -18.22 11.43
C HIS A 95 22.89 -17.37 11.85
N LEU A 96 21.87 -17.99 12.45
CA LEU A 96 20.62 -17.30 12.76
C LEU A 96 20.81 -16.21 13.81
N GLU A 97 21.69 -16.42 14.79
CA GLU A 97 21.99 -15.42 15.83
C GLU A 97 22.67 -14.19 15.23
N GLU A 98 23.72 -14.38 14.42
CA GLU A 98 24.44 -13.27 13.78
C GLU A 98 23.54 -12.55 12.76
N THR A 99 22.75 -13.31 12.00
CA THR A 99 21.80 -12.74 11.04
C THR A 99 20.74 -11.89 11.76
N GLY A 100 20.15 -12.40 12.83
CA GLY A 100 19.19 -11.67 13.65
C GLY A 100 19.79 -10.40 14.25
N LEU A 101 21.00 -10.49 14.81
CA LEU A 101 21.72 -9.34 15.35
C LEU A 101 21.97 -8.25 14.29
N ILE A 102 22.38 -8.64 13.07
CA ILE A 102 22.62 -7.70 11.97
C ILE A 102 21.32 -7.04 11.53
N ILE A 103 20.23 -7.80 11.36
CA ILE A 103 18.92 -7.26 10.97
C ILE A 103 18.42 -6.26 12.01
N GLU A 104 18.54 -6.58 13.31
CA GLU A 104 18.15 -5.69 14.40
C GLU A 104 18.99 -4.41 14.40
N ALA A 105 20.32 -4.53 14.26
CA ALA A 105 21.21 -3.39 14.21
C ALA A 105 20.91 -2.46 13.01
N LEU A 106 20.69 -3.04 11.83
CA LEU A 106 20.32 -2.28 10.63
C LEU A 106 18.95 -1.62 10.77
N SER A 107 17.98 -2.30 11.38
CA SER A 107 16.65 -1.76 11.61
C SER A 107 16.69 -0.60 12.62
N ALA A 108 17.44 -0.75 13.71
CA ALA A 108 17.63 0.28 14.72
C ALA A 108 18.33 1.51 14.14
N GLU A 109 19.40 1.33 13.37
CA GLU A 109 20.10 2.45 12.72
C GLU A 109 19.27 3.08 11.59
N GLY A 110 18.49 2.27 10.86
CA GLY A 110 17.51 2.75 9.89
C GLY A 110 16.47 3.67 10.55
N TYR A 111 15.90 3.23 11.67
CA TYR A 111 14.94 4.03 12.44
C TYR A 111 15.56 5.31 13.02
N ARG A 112 16.81 5.26 13.51
CA ARG A 112 17.46 6.43 14.13
C ARG A 112 17.99 7.45 13.12
N LYS A 113 18.46 7.01 11.96
CA LYS A 113 19.17 7.87 11.00
C LYS A 113 18.40 8.08 9.71
N VAL A 114 17.92 7.00 9.09
CA VAL A 114 17.29 7.06 7.77
C VAL A 114 15.87 7.59 7.86
N PHE A 115 15.08 7.09 8.80
CA PHE A 115 13.69 7.49 8.95
C PHE A 115 13.53 9.00 9.23
N PRO A 116 14.26 9.63 10.18
CA PRO A 116 14.13 11.07 10.42
C PRO A 116 14.67 11.91 9.26
N ALA A 117 15.76 11.47 8.60
CA ALA A 117 16.28 12.17 7.43
C ALA A 117 15.28 12.13 6.26
N TYR A 118 14.56 11.02 6.09
CA TYR A 118 13.57 10.89 5.02
C TYR A 118 12.28 11.66 5.32
N PHE A 119 11.67 11.45 6.49
CA PHE A 119 10.39 12.09 6.81
C PHE A 119 10.55 13.56 7.19
N GLU A 120 11.44 13.89 8.14
CA GLU A 120 11.55 15.26 8.66
C GLU A 120 12.31 16.17 7.70
N GLN A 121 13.40 15.70 7.09
CA GLN A 121 14.25 16.57 6.27
C GLN A 121 13.88 16.52 4.79
N ALA A 122 13.76 15.33 4.20
CA ALA A 122 13.43 15.24 2.78
C ALA A 122 11.96 15.60 2.54
N LEU A 123 11.01 14.84 3.11
CA LEU A 123 9.60 15.03 2.79
C LEU A 123 9.06 16.35 3.37
N LYS A 124 9.16 16.58 4.67
CA LYS A 124 8.51 17.73 5.33
C LYS A 124 9.20 19.07 5.09
N VAL A 125 10.52 19.10 4.93
CA VAL A 125 11.26 20.37 4.75
C VAL A 125 11.55 20.67 3.28
N ARG A 126 11.88 19.67 2.47
CA ARG A 126 12.34 19.90 1.09
C ARG A 126 11.27 19.68 0.02
N TYR A 127 10.37 18.71 0.21
CA TYR A 127 9.44 18.25 -0.84
C TYR A 127 7.96 18.47 -0.51
N ALA A 128 7.68 19.08 0.64
CA ALA A 128 6.40 19.68 0.98
C ALA A 128 6.39 21.09 0.39
N ASP A 129 5.36 21.41 -0.40
CA ASP A 129 5.26 22.73 -1.03
C ASP A 129 4.69 23.76 -0.04
N GLN A 130 3.85 23.31 0.90
CA GLN A 130 3.26 24.13 1.96
C GLN A 130 3.50 23.51 3.35
N THR A 131 3.42 24.34 4.39
CA THR A 131 3.52 23.90 5.80
C THR A 131 2.49 22.84 6.15
N GLU A 132 1.29 22.98 5.60
CA GLU A 132 0.16 22.08 5.79
C GLU A 132 0.42 20.68 5.24
N ASP A 133 1.27 20.54 4.21
CA ASP A 133 1.65 19.23 3.68
C ASP A 133 2.50 18.43 4.68
N ALA A 134 3.30 19.12 5.50
CA ALA A 134 4.09 18.48 6.54
C ALA A 134 3.20 17.85 7.62
N ASP A 135 2.11 18.53 7.99
CA ASP A 135 1.11 17.99 8.92
C ASP A 135 0.37 16.79 8.30
N MET A 136 0.09 16.82 6.99
CA MET A 136 -0.52 15.69 6.30
C MET A 136 0.41 14.47 6.23
N ILE A 137 1.72 14.69 6.05
CA ILE A 137 2.73 13.63 6.12
C ILE A 137 2.75 12.99 7.53
N ASP A 138 2.63 13.79 8.58
CA ASP A 138 2.55 13.27 9.95
C ASP A 138 1.31 12.39 10.13
N ILE A 139 0.14 12.80 9.64
CA ILE A 139 -1.09 11.99 9.65
C ILE A 139 -0.90 10.66 8.91
N ILE A 140 -0.26 10.69 7.73
CA ILE A 140 0.02 9.48 6.94
C ILE A 140 0.92 8.51 7.74
N ASN A 141 1.89 9.04 8.47
CA ASN A 141 2.90 8.24 9.17
C ASN A 141 2.42 7.70 10.54
N GLN A 142 1.38 8.29 11.13
CA GLN A 142 0.84 7.87 12.43
C GLN A 142 0.31 6.43 12.44
N ASN A 143 -0.37 6.02 11.36
CA ASN A 143 -1.10 4.76 11.30
C ASN A 143 -0.82 4.04 9.97
N VAL A 144 0.43 3.62 9.81
CA VAL A 144 0.87 2.83 8.66
C VAL A 144 0.51 1.36 8.87
N ILE A 145 -0.30 0.81 7.97
CA ILE A 145 -0.74 -0.59 7.99
C ILE A 145 -0.03 -1.35 6.88
N LEU A 146 0.51 -2.51 7.25
CA LEU A 146 0.92 -3.56 6.33
C LEU A 146 -0.08 -4.71 6.44
N SER A 147 -0.91 -4.88 5.40
CA SER A 147 -1.99 -5.89 5.45
C SER A 147 -1.42 -7.31 5.57
N PHE A 148 -2.02 -8.12 6.44
CA PHE A 148 -1.69 -9.55 6.53
C PHE A 148 -1.84 -10.25 5.17
N THR A 149 -2.88 -9.89 4.40
CA THR A 149 -3.10 -10.49 3.08
C THR A 149 -2.07 -10.04 2.05
N TYR A 150 -1.46 -8.87 2.27
CA TYR A 150 -0.38 -8.37 1.44
C TYR A 150 0.93 -9.10 1.75
N MET A 151 1.23 -9.34 3.03
CA MET A 151 2.44 -10.06 3.47
C MET A 151 2.41 -11.57 3.25
N TYR A 152 1.30 -12.20 3.59
CA TYR A 152 1.18 -13.66 3.59
C TYR A 152 0.34 -14.18 2.43
N GLY A 153 -0.36 -13.30 1.72
CA GLY A 153 -0.87 -13.63 0.39
C GLY A 153 0.29 -13.71 -0.60
N ASN A 154 0.26 -14.70 -1.49
CA ASN A 154 1.12 -14.69 -2.67
C ASN A 154 0.78 -13.46 -3.57
N TYR A 155 1.64 -13.07 -4.51
CA TYR A 155 1.27 -12.15 -5.59
C TYR A 155 0.06 -12.66 -6.41
N ALA A 156 -0.04 -13.97 -6.59
CA ALA A 156 -1.23 -14.63 -7.16
C ALA A 156 -2.41 -14.74 -6.17
N SER A 157 -2.29 -14.16 -4.96
CA SER A 157 -3.34 -14.17 -3.96
C SER A 157 -4.56 -13.41 -4.45
N PRO A 158 -5.75 -14.00 -4.33
CA PRO A 158 -6.99 -13.31 -4.60
C PRO A 158 -7.23 -12.07 -3.71
N TYR A 159 -6.53 -11.91 -2.59
CA TYR A 159 -6.68 -10.69 -1.79
C TYR A 159 -5.99 -9.46 -2.42
N ASN A 160 -4.89 -9.70 -3.14
CA ASN A 160 -4.07 -8.62 -3.70
C ASN A 160 -4.56 -8.20 -5.10
N LYS A 161 -5.33 -9.07 -5.76
CA LYS A 161 -5.79 -8.90 -7.15
C LYS A 161 -7.24 -8.49 -7.31
N MET A 162 -7.97 -8.19 -6.23
CA MET A 162 -9.40 -7.88 -6.34
C MET A 162 -9.69 -6.73 -7.30
N PHE A 163 -9.05 -5.57 -7.12
CA PHE A 163 -9.24 -4.44 -8.02
C PHE A 163 -8.66 -4.68 -9.41
N GLU A 164 -7.54 -5.41 -9.53
CA GLU A 164 -7.00 -5.81 -10.85
C GLU A 164 -8.00 -6.70 -11.62
N THR A 165 -8.67 -7.61 -10.92
CA THR A 165 -9.65 -8.55 -11.49
C THR A 165 -10.95 -7.84 -11.83
N LEU A 166 -11.49 -7.08 -10.88
CA LEU A 166 -12.78 -6.39 -11.02
C LEU A 166 -12.67 -5.19 -11.96
N PHE A 167 -11.58 -4.43 -11.96
CA PHE A 167 -11.41 -3.23 -12.79
C PHE A 167 -10.54 -3.48 -14.03
N ASN A 168 -10.50 -4.72 -14.52
CA ASN A 168 -9.79 -5.01 -15.77
C ASN A 168 -10.37 -4.17 -16.93
N ALA A 169 -9.52 -3.76 -17.86
CA ALA A 169 -9.87 -2.80 -18.91
C ALA A 169 -10.89 -3.33 -19.94
N SER A 170 -11.12 -4.64 -20.01
CA SER A 170 -11.99 -5.24 -21.03
C SER A 170 -13.42 -5.44 -20.55
N THR A 171 -13.60 -5.88 -19.31
CA THR A 171 -14.89 -6.18 -18.70
C THR A 171 -14.85 -5.77 -17.23
N PRO A 172 -14.90 -4.47 -16.93
CA PRO A 172 -14.88 -4.00 -15.55
C PRO A 172 -16.21 -4.37 -14.87
N SER A 173 -16.14 -4.64 -13.57
CA SER A 173 -17.23 -5.18 -12.75
C SER A 173 -17.15 -4.62 -11.33
N THR A 174 -18.30 -4.57 -10.66
CA THR A 174 -18.42 -4.26 -9.23
C THR A 174 -19.00 -5.42 -8.44
N ASP A 175 -19.11 -6.61 -9.04
CA ASP A 175 -19.68 -7.80 -8.41
C ASP A 175 -18.68 -8.46 -7.44
N VAL A 176 -18.58 -7.86 -6.26
CA VAL A 176 -17.74 -8.34 -5.17
C VAL A 176 -18.25 -9.69 -4.63
N ALA A 177 -19.55 -9.96 -4.69
CA ALA A 177 -20.11 -11.21 -4.18
C ALA A 177 -19.67 -12.41 -5.03
N SER A 178 -19.79 -12.31 -6.35
CA SER A 178 -19.29 -13.34 -7.27
C SER A 178 -17.77 -13.48 -7.17
N TYR A 179 -17.05 -12.36 -7.04
CA TYR A 179 -15.60 -12.40 -6.80
C TYR A 179 -15.26 -13.17 -5.52
N ALA A 180 -15.86 -12.81 -4.39
CA ALA A 180 -15.64 -13.45 -3.10
C ALA A 180 -15.98 -14.95 -3.12
N ALA A 181 -17.10 -15.34 -3.75
CA ALA A 181 -17.48 -16.74 -3.91
C ALA A 181 -16.46 -17.51 -4.76
N SER A 182 -15.96 -16.91 -5.85
CA SER A 182 -15.02 -17.57 -6.75
C SER A 182 -13.64 -17.85 -6.11
N ILE A 183 -13.29 -17.13 -5.04
CA ILE A 183 -11.96 -17.19 -4.42
C ILE A 183 -11.96 -17.87 -3.04
N GLU A 184 -13.13 -18.11 -2.44
CA GLU A 184 -13.27 -18.59 -1.06
C GLU A 184 -12.46 -19.86 -0.80
N ALA A 185 -12.55 -20.87 -1.67
CA ALA A 185 -11.82 -22.12 -1.52
C ALA A 185 -10.30 -21.91 -1.55
N ALA A 186 -9.81 -21.06 -2.45
CA ALA A 186 -8.38 -20.73 -2.54
C ALA A 186 -7.90 -19.97 -1.30
N GLN A 187 -8.74 -19.08 -0.76
CA GLN A 187 -8.45 -18.35 0.46
C GLN A 187 -8.34 -19.26 1.69
N GLN A 188 -9.32 -20.15 1.88
CA GLN A 188 -9.32 -21.10 2.99
C GLN A 188 -8.08 -22.00 2.96
N LYS A 189 -7.72 -22.50 1.76
CA LYS A 189 -6.50 -23.27 1.57
C LYS A 189 -5.26 -22.48 1.98
N ARG A 190 -5.13 -21.22 1.53
CA ARG A 190 -3.96 -20.39 1.86
C ARG A 190 -3.84 -20.12 3.35
N VAL A 191 -4.96 -19.86 4.03
CA VAL A 191 -4.97 -19.67 5.48
C VAL A 191 -4.51 -20.94 6.19
N ALA A 192 -4.98 -22.12 5.77
CA ALA A 192 -4.54 -23.40 6.34
C ALA A 192 -3.03 -23.62 6.20
N GLU A 193 -2.48 -23.39 4.99
CA GLU A 193 -1.03 -23.48 4.75
C GLU A 193 -0.22 -22.54 5.67
N ILE A 194 -0.68 -21.31 5.87
CA ILE A 194 -0.01 -20.36 6.77
C ILE A 194 -0.06 -20.85 8.21
N MET A 195 -1.21 -21.36 8.66
CA MET A 195 -1.37 -21.87 10.03
C MET A 195 -0.49 -23.10 10.29
N GLU A 196 -0.33 -23.98 9.31
CA GLU A 196 0.60 -25.13 9.40
C GLU A 196 2.05 -24.66 9.58
N VAL A 197 2.51 -23.69 8.78
CA VAL A 197 3.87 -23.12 8.92
C VAL A 197 4.10 -22.58 10.34
N TYR A 198 3.13 -21.89 10.91
CA TYR A 198 3.25 -21.35 12.27
C TYR A 198 3.10 -22.40 13.38
N ALA A 199 2.41 -23.50 13.12
CA ALA A 199 2.36 -24.62 14.05
C ALA A 199 3.73 -25.30 14.15
N ASP A 200 4.35 -25.61 13.01
CA ASP A 200 5.69 -26.23 12.94
C ASP A 200 6.77 -25.35 13.59
N LEU A 201 6.67 -24.03 13.45
CA LEU A 201 7.62 -23.10 14.08
C LEU A 201 7.57 -23.11 15.61
N LYS A 202 6.43 -23.45 16.23
CA LYS A 202 6.33 -23.55 17.70
C LYS A 202 6.98 -24.81 18.26
N GLU A 203 7.18 -25.82 17.43
CA GLU A 203 7.77 -27.09 17.81
C GLU A 203 9.31 -27.11 17.66
N ARG A 204 9.88 -26.02 17.15
CA ARG A 204 11.33 -25.82 16.96
C ARG A 204 11.92 -24.89 18.01
#